data_AF-W7E1T8-F1
#
_entry.id   AF-W7E1T8-F1
#
_cell.length_a   1.000
_cell.length_b   1.000
_cell.length_c   1.000
_cell.angle_alpha   90.00
_cell.angle_beta   90.00
_cell.angle_gamma   90.00
#
_symmetry.space_group_name_H-M   'P 1'
#
loop_
_entity.id
_entity.type
_entity.pdbx_description
1 polymer ?
#
loop_
_entity_poly.entity_id
_entity_poly.type
_entity_poly.pdbx_seq_one_letter_code
_entity_poly.pdbx_strand_id
1 'polypeptide(L)'
;MSTISDGLPDIAEQDEKFALLYQEEVSRKPSCFKKQTWLVAVCAIILTNLLSIVFTARYIRSQSYLSYSLDLPRRLYPELDRSHILTQFSEHRVNGTSRWSAPPSPSVDRAWLELGVRDVGFLVPKTVGISHGLDPREQKYYPKGTYRSDSELEGFIVFVQAFHDLHCLDELRKALYFNKPYYRQYEDDNLVPEWFRVSHINHCLDNIRETLMCAADIGVIPTVWTGSHNSSIRFSNKHQCNSYDSLLEWKAKWDADHPAFAKELPEQFQAPPDAVFHDPNEWVV
;
A
#
# COMPACT_ATOMS: atom_id res chain seq x y z
N MET A 1 -35.39 -89.08 62.15
CA MET A 1 -34.35 -89.27 61.11
C MET A 1 -34.34 -88.00 60.29
N SER A 2 -33.20 -87.30 60.29
CA SER A 2 -32.81 -86.15 59.45
C SER A 2 -33.74 -84.91 59.43
N THR A 3 -33.38 -83.92 60.25
CA THR A 3 -33.72 -82.51 60.03
C THR A 3 -32.78 -81.95 58.95
N ILE A 4 -33.37 -81.52 57.83
CA ILE A 4 -32.70 -80.75 56.78
C ILE A 4 -32.55 -79.32 57.28
N SER A 5 -31.31 -78.87 57.37
CA SER A 5 -30.91 -77.49 57.67
C SER A 5 -30.47 -76.86 56.35
N ASP A 6 -31.38 -76.19 55.65
CA ASP A 6 -31.03 -75.32 54.53
C ASP A 6 -30.88 -73.89 55.05
N GLY A 7 -29.63 -73.45 55.12
CA GLY A 7 -29.20 -72.16 55.63
C GLY A 7 -29.65 -71.01 54.73
N LEU A 8 -30.23 -70.00 55.36
CA LEU A 8 -30.33 -68.65 54.81
C LEU A 8 -28.93 -68.20 54.37
N PRO A 9 -28.78 -67.55 53.20
CA PRO A 9 -27.50 -66.99 52.80
C PRO A 9 -27.02 -66.01 53.87
N ASP A 10 -25.77 -66.17 54.25
CA ASP A 10 -25.12 -65.43 55.33
C ASP A 10 -25.12 -63.94 54.98
N ILE A 11 -25.89 -63.17 55.74
CA ILE A 11 -26.02 -61.71 55.62
C ILE A 11 -24.63 -61.06 55.69
N ALA A 12 -23.70 -61.68 56.42
CA ALA A 12 -22.32 -61.22 56.51
C ALA A 12 -21.59 -61.26 55.15
N GLU A 13 -21.82 -62.28 54.32
CA GLU A 13 -21.11 -62.42 53.03
C GLU A 13 -21.63 -61.41 51.99
N GLN A 14 -22.91 -61.08 52.05
CA GLN A 14 -23.52 -60.06 51.19
C GLN A 14 -23.10 -58.64 51.59
N ASP A 15 -23.05 -58.37 52.90
CA ASP A 15 -22.55 -57.09 53.43
C ASP A 15 -21.07 -56.90 53.15
N GLU A 16 -20.26 -57.97 53.20
CA GLU A 16 -18.84 -57.92 52.88
C GLU A 16 -18.60 -57.67 51.39
N LYS A 17 -19.40 -58.29 50.51
CA LYS A 17 -19.35 -58.03 49.06
C LYS A 17 -19.81 -56.63 48.70
N PHE A 18 -20.86 -56.11 49.35
CA PHE A 18 -21.30 -54.73 49.19
C PHE A 18 -20.26 -53.74 49.73
N ALA A 19 -19.63 -54.03 50.86
CA ALA A 19 -18.55 -53.24 51.42
C ALA A 19 -17.34 -53.22 50.48
N LEU A 20 -16.96 -54.37 49.89
CA LEU A 20 -15.85 -54.47 48.94
C LEU A 20 -16.14 -53.68 47.65
N LEU A 21 -17.35 -53.79 47.08
CA LEU A 21 -17.73 -53.04 45.89
C LEU A 21 -17.80 -51.53 46.16
N TYR A 22 -18.35 -51.13 47.31
CA TYR A 22 -18.39 -49.73 47.73
C TYR A 22 -16.99 -49.18 47.97
N GLN A 23 -16.09 -49.99 48.53
CA GLN A 23 -14.70 -49.62 48.77
C GLN A 23 -13.90 -49.55 47.46
N GLU A 24 -14.22 -50.38 46.46
CA GLU A 24 -13.64 -50.31 45.11
C GLU A 24 -14.08 -49.04 44.36
N GLU A 25 -15.37 -48.67 44.46
CA GLU A 25 -15.92 -47.43 43.88
C GLU A 25 -15.39 -46.16 44.56
N VAL A 26 -15.29 -46.17 45.90
CA VAL A 26 -14.71 -45.06 46.68
C VAL A 26 -13.19 -44.97 46.50
N SER A 27 -12.49 -46.08 46.22
CA SER A 27 -11.03 -46.07 45.95
C SER A 27 -10.67 -45.64 44.53
N ARG A 28 -11.61 -45.62 43.58
CA ARG A 28 -11.46 -44.95 42.28
C ARG A 28 -11.42 -43.43 42.48
N LYS A 29 -10.37 -42.96 43.14
CA LYS A 29 -9.97 -41.55 43.13
C LYS A 29 -9.90 -41.14 41.66
N PRO A 30 -10.57 -40.05 41.23
CA PRO A 30 -10.37 -39.52 39.90
C PRO A 30 -8.87 -39.27 39.75
N SER A 31 -8.23 -40.11 38.93
CA SER A 31 -6.78 -40.21 38.88
C SER A 31 -6.23 -38.80 38.66
N CYS A 32 -5.48 -38.30 39.64
CA CYS A 32 -4.85 -36.97 39.59
C CYS A 32 -4.06 -36.79 38.29
N PHE A 33 -3.51 -37.90 37.77
CA PHE A 33 -2.86 -37.99 36.46
C PHE A 33 -3.78 -37.62 35.28
N LYS A 34 -5.06 -38.00 35.28
CA LYS A 34 -6.02 -37.63 34.21
C LYS A 34 -6.37 -36.14 34.24
N LYS A 35 -6.45 -35.52 35.43
CA LYS A 35 -6.68 -34.07 35.57
C LYS A 35 -5.42 -33.27 35.20
N GLN A 36 -4.23 -33.73 35.59
CA GLN A 36 -2.96 -33.11 35.20
C GLN A 36 -2.70 -33.21 33.71
N THR A 37 -2.96 -34.35 33.08
CA THR A 37 -2.79 -34.51 31.61
C THR A 37 -3.76 -33.63 30.82
N TRP A 38 -5.01 -33.49 31.27
CA TRP A 38 -5.97 -32.57 30.64
C TRP A 38 -5.54 -31.10 30.76
N LEU A 39 -5.09 -30.67 31.95
CA LEU A 39 -4.56 -29.31 32.14
C LEU A 39 -3.33 -29.04 31.26
N VAL A 40 -2.42 -30.01 31.14
CA VAL A 40 -1.25 -29.90 30.25
C VAL A 40 -1.68 -29.78 28.78
N ALA A 41 -2.67 -30.58 28.34
CA ALA A 41 -3.19 -30.50 26.98
C ALA A 41 -3.87 -29.15 26.68
N VAL A 42 -4.69 -28.64 27.61
CA VAL A 42 -5.32 -27.31 27.48
C VAL A 42 -4.27 -26.20 27.43
N CYS A 43 -3.27 -26.24 28.31
CA CYS A 43 -2.16 -25.29 28.28
C CYS A 43 -1.37 -25.35 26.97
N ALA A 44 -1.14 -26.55 26.41
CA ALA A 44 -0.47 -26.73 25.12
C ALA A 44 -1.29 -26.15 23.95
N ILE A 45 -2.61 -26.34 23.95
CA ILE A 45 -3.51 -25.75 22.94
C ILE A 45 -3.51 -24.22 23.03
N ILE A 46 -3.60 -23.66 24.24
CA ILE A 46 -3.56 -22.20 24.44
C ILE A 46 -2.21 -21.66 23.97
N LEU A 47 -1.10 -22.29 24.37
CA LEU A 47 0.25 -21.86 23.99
C LEU A 47 0.45 -21.92 22.47
N THR A 48 0.02 -23.00 21.80
CA THR A 48 0.14 -23.13 20.34
C THR A 48 -0.70 -22.11 19.59
N ASN A 49 -1.91 -21.81 20.06
CA ASN A 49 -2.74 -20.74 19.47
C ASN A 49 -2.14 -19.35 19.70
N LEU A 50 -1.63 -19.06 20.90
CA LEU A 50 -0.94 -17.79 21.19
C LEU A 50 0.32 -17.63 20.34
N LEU A 51 1.13 -18.68 20.21
CA LEU A 51 2.30 -18.68 19.33
C LEU A 51 1.89 -18.48 17.87
N SER A 52 0.83 -19.15 17.41
CA SER A 52 0.30 -18.98 16.05
C SER A 52 -0.18 -17.55 15.80
N ILE A 53 -0.92 -16.95 16.73
CA ILE A 53 -1.36 -15.54 16.65
C ILE A 53 -0.16 -14.61 16.60
N VAL A 54 0.84 -14.79 17.47
CA VAL A 54 2.05 -13.96 17.48
C VAL A 54 2.84 -14.13 16.20
N PHE A 55 3.03 -15.35 15.72
CA PHE A 55 3.78 -15.63 14.49
C PHE A 55 3.05 -15.08 13.26
N THR A 56 1.74 -15.25 13.19
CA THR A 56 0.89 -14.72 12.11
C THR A 56 0.84 -13.20 12.16
N ALA A 57 0.68 -12.58 13.33
CA ALA A 57 0.73 -11.13 13.48
C ALA A 57 2.11 -10.57 13.10
N ARG A 58 3.19 -11.25 13.47
CA ARG A 58 4.56 -10.87 13.07
C ARG A 58 4.78 -11.05 11.57
N TYR A 59 4.28 -12.15 10.98
CA TYR A 59 4.41 -12.43 9.55
C TYR A 59 3.60 -11.44 8.72
N ILE A 60 2.33 -11.21 9.06
CA ILE A 60 1.48 -10.19 8.42
C ILE A 60 2.14 -8.82 8.55
N ARG A 61 2.58 -8.42 9.76
CA ARG A 61 3.25 -7.14 9.95
C ARG A 61 4.55 -7.03 9.15
N SER A 62 5.35 -8.09 9.09
CA SER A 62 6.56 -8.15 8.27
C SER A 62 6.25 -8.02 6.78
N GLN A 63 5.22 -8.70 6.30
CA GLN A 63 4.80 -8.62 4.92
C GLN A 63 4.21 -7.24 4.61
N SER A 64 3.37 -6.67 5.47
CA SER A 64 2.90 -5.29 5.34
C SER A 64 4.04 -4.27 5.27
N TYR A 65 5.18 -4.50 5.95
CA TYR A 65 6.35 -3.63 5.81
C TYR A 65 7.18 -3.90 4.55
N LEU A 66 7.13 -5.11 4.01
CA LEU A 66 7.69 -5.44 2.70
C LEU A 66 6.80 -4.91 1.57
N SER A 67 5.50 -4.70 1.86
CA SER A 67 4.43 -4.52 0.88
C SER A 67 4.26 -3.13 0.25
N TYR A 68 5.07 -2.12 0.61
CA TYR A 68 4.74 -0.74 0.21
C TYR A 68 5.78 0.04 -0.59
N SER A 69 7.05 -0.37 -0.64
CA SER A 69 8.01 0.25 -1.55
C SER A 69 9.35 -0.47 -1.44
N LEU A 70 10.23 -0.25 -2.41
CA LEU A 70 11.67 -0.38 -2.24
C LEU A 70 12.20 0.68 -1.26
N ASP A 71 11.49 0.91 -0.16
CA ASP A 71 11.99 1.66 0.95
C ASP A 71 13.25 0.97 1.43
N LEU A 72 14.35 1.63 1.16
CA LEU A 72 15.63 1.31 1.74
C LEU A 72 15.40 1.32 3.27
N PRO A 73 15.47 0.17 3.96
CA PRO A 73 14.82 -0.08 5.25
C PRO A 73 15.03 1.03 6.26
N ARG A 74 13.98 1.78 6.61
CA ARG A 74 13.80 2.73 7.74
C ARG A 74 14.98 3.67 8.12
N ARG A 75 16.10 3.64 7.39
CA ARG A 75 17.39 4.23 7.77
C ARG A 75 17.77 5.40 6.90
N LEU A 76 17.18 5.52 5.71
CA LEU A 76 17.40 6.71 4.89
C LEU A 76 16.64 7.92 5.40
N TYR A 77 15.44 7.70 5.93
CA TYR A 77 14.59 8.76 6.47
C TYR A 77 14.17 8.39 7.90
N PRO A 78 15.08 8.47 8.89
CA PRO A 78 14.80 8.05 10.26
C PRO A 78 13.70 8.88 10.93
N GLU A 79 13.51 10.13 10.48
CA GLU A 79 12.54 11.09 11.02
C GLU A 79 11.23 11.17 10.22
N LEU A 80 11.12 10.45 9.10
CA LEU A 80 9.94 10.49 8.26
C LEU A 80 8.78 9.71 8.90
N ASP A 81 7.68 10.40 9.20
CA ASP A 81 6.42 9.76 9.53
C ASP A 81 5.87 9.02 8.30
N ARG A 82 5.49 7.77 8.52
CA ARG A 82 5.01 6.82 7.49
C ARG A 82 3.58 6.38 7.78
N SER A 83 2.87 7.14 8.61
CA SER A 83 1.46 6.95 8.86
C SER A 83 0.67 7.18 7.56
N HIS A 84 -0.35 6.35 7.34
CA HIS A 84 -1.29 6.57 6.23
C HIS A 84 -2.35 7.55 6.69
N ILE A 85 -2.62 8.56 5.86
CA ILE A 85 -3.69 9.52 6.09
C ILE A 85 -4.86 9.21 5.15
N LEU A 86 -6.07 9.42 5.64
CA LEU A 86 -7.25 9.50 4.79
C LEU A 86 -7.39 10.94 4.31
N THR A 87 -7.37 11.12 3.01
CA THR A 87 -7.58 12.42 2.39
C THR A 87 -8.70 12.31 1.36
N GLN A 88 -9.48 13.38 1.23
CA GLN A 88 -10.46 13.52 0.16
C GLN A 88 -9.88 14.48 -0.88
N PHE A 89 -9.90 14.03 -2.13
CA PHE A 89 -9.42 14.80 -3.27
C PHE A 89 -10.41 15.89 -3.68
N SER A 90 -9.89 16.95 -4.27
CA SER A 90 -10.71 18.02 -4.84
C SER A 90 -11.48 17.50 -6.05
N GLU A 91 -12.62 18.11 -6.35
CA GLU A 91 -13.52 17.63 -7.40
C GLU A 91 -13.08 17.90 -8.85
N HIS A 92 -11.90 18.49 -9.06
CA HIS A 92 -11.23 18.68 -10.36
C HIS A 92 -12.19 18.90 -11.55
N ARG A 93 -13.05 19.92 -11.48
CA ARG A 93 -14.11 20.14 -12.47
C ARG A 93 -13.61 20.86 -13.71
N VAL A 94 -14.26 20.61 -14.86
CA VAL A 94 -13.98 21.23 -16.16
C VAL A 94 -14.20 22.75 -16.20
N ASN A 95 -14.73 23.40 -15.15
CA ASN A 95 -14.81 24.87 -15.07
C ASN A 95 -14.09 25.47 -13.85
N GLY A 96 -13.50 24.63 -12.99
CA GLY A 96 -12.78 25.06 -11.80
C GLY A 96 -11.28 24.91 -11.99
N THR A 97 -10.50 25.89 -11.52
CA THR A 97 -9.04 25.78 -11.47
C THR A 97 -8.58 25.78 -10.02
N SER A 98 -7.70 24.85 -9.65
CA SER A 98 -7.01 24.91 -8.35
C SER A 98 -5.84 25.89 -8.41
N ARG A 99 -5.18 26.11 -7.26
CA ARG A 99 -3.92 26.86 -7.19
C ARG A 99 -2.78 26.26 -8.05
N TRP A 100 -2.87 24.99 -8.47
CA TRP A 100 -1.89 24.31 -9.32
C TRP A 100 -2.30 24.24 -10.80
N SER A 101 -3.59 24.38 -11.10
CA SER A 101 -4.17 24.29 -12.45
C SER A 101 -4.74 25.62 -12.97
N ALA A 102 -4.59 26.71 -12.21
CA ALA A 102 -4.89 28.08 -12.66
C ALA A 102 -4.03 28.51 -13.86
N PRO A 103 -4.44 29.56 -14.60
CA PRO A 103 -3.65 30.07 -15.72
C PRO A 103 -2.17 30.33 -15.35
N PRO A 104 -1.22 30.05 -16.27
CA PRO A 104 0.21 30.16 -15.99
C PRO A 104 0.59 31.50 -15.37
N SER A 105 1.22 31.46 -14.20
CA SER A 105 1.57 32.64 -13.41
C SER A 105 2.64 32.31 -12.37
N PRO A 106 3.37 33.32 -11.85
CA PRO A 106 4.36 33.09 -10.79
C PRO A 106 3.78 32.46 -9.51
N SER A 107 2.49 32.68 -9.22
CA SER A 107 1.79 32.04 -8.11
C SER A 107 1.59 30.55 -8.34
N VAL A 108 1.28 30.12 -9.57
CA VAL A 108 1.15 28.70 -9.91
C VAL A 108 2.52 28.04 -9.82
N ASP A 109 3.57 28.65 -10.38
CA ASP A 109 4.92 28.07 -10.30
C ASP A 109 5.40 27.95 -8.84
N ARG A 110 5.11 28.95 -8.00
CA ARG A 110 5.37 28.85 -6.56
C ARG A 110 4.59 27.72 -5.91
N ALA A 111 3.32 27.55 -6.28
CA ALA A 111 2.48 26.49 -5.75
C ALA A 111 3.02 25.09 -6.07
N TRP A 112 3.61 24.89 -7.26
CA TRP A 112 4.31 23.66 -7.62
C TRP A 112 5.66 23.51 -6.91
N LEU A 113 6.44 24.59 -6.76
CA LEU A 113 7.68 24.58 -5.97
C LEU A 113 7.46 24.12 -4.53
N GLU A 114 6.35 24.50 -3.92
CA GLU A 114 5.95 24.06 -2.57
C GLU A 114 5.70 22.54 -2.47
N LEU A 115 5.44 21.86 -3.59
CA LEU A 115 5.30 20.40 -3.64
C LEU A 115 6.64 19.65 -3.74
N GLY A 116 7.76 20.37 -3.83
CA GLY A 116 9.07 19.76 -3.96
C GLY A 116 9.49 19.39 -5.39
N VAL A 117 8.84 19.95 -6.43
CA VAL A 117 9.22 19.73 -7.85
C VAL A 117 10.62 20.19 -8.21
N ARG A 118 11.29 20.90 -7.30
CA ARG A 118 12.71 21.25 -7.43
C ARG A 118 13.55 20.03 -7.07
N ASP A 119 13.60 19.08 -8.00
CA ASP A 119 14.23 17.78 -7.84
C ASP A 119 15.77 17.86 -7.99
N VAL A 120 16.43 18.40 -6.96
CA VAL A 120 17.90 18.61 -6.95
C VAL A 120 18.68 17.38 -6.45
N GLY A 121 17.97 16.30 -6.12
CA GLY A 121 18.55 15.10 -5.53
C GLY A 121 19.00 15.29 -4.09
N PHE A 122 19.28 14.18 -3.43
CA PHE A 122 19.80 14.14 -2.08
C PHE A 122 21.03 13.24 -1.99
N LEU A 123 21.88 13.54 -1.01
CA LEU A 123 23.10 12.79 -0.76
C LEU A 123 22.84 11.68 0.25
N VAL A 124 23.03 10.43 -0.17
CA VAL A 124 22.96 9.26 0.71
C VAL A 124 24.35 8.91 1.21
N PRO A 125 24.60 8.86 2.53
CA PRO A 125 25.89 8.47 3.07
C PRO A 125 26.36 7.13 2.50
N LYS A 126 27.65 7.03 2.19
CA LYS A 126 28.25 5.82 1.58
C LYS A 126 27.87 4.52 2.29
N THR A 127 27.95 4.51 3.62
CA THR A 127 27.65 3.34 4.45
C THR A 127 26.22 2.86 4.25
N VAL A 128 25.27 3.79 4.17
CA VAL A 128 23.85 3.50 3.93
C VAL A 128 23.65 3.07 2.48
N GLY A 129 24.23 3.75 1.50
CA GLY A 129 24.09 3.36 0.10
C GLY A 129 24.59 1.94 -0.17
N ILE A 130 25.78 1.60 0.33
CA ILE A 130 26.38 0.26 0.17
C ILE A 130 25.54 -0.82 0.86
N SER A 131 25.02 -0.55 2.07
CA SER A 131 24.17 -1.53 2.76
C SER A 131 22.87 -1.86 2.01
N HIS A 132 22.57 -1.08 0.97
CA HIS A 132 21.40 -1.25 0.14
C HIS A 132 21.72 -1.49 -1.35
N GLY A 133 22.94 -1.93 -1.65
CA GLY A 133 23.30 -2.36 -2.99
C GLY A 133 23.65 -1.22 -3.96
N LEU A 134 23.89 0.00 -3.47
CA LEU A 134 24.55 1.02 -4.29
C LEU A 134 26.06 0.76 -4.32
N ASP A 135 26.65 0.86 -5.51
CA ASP A 135 28.08 0.67 -5.76
C ASP A 135 28.67 1.98 -6.33
N PRO A 136 29.73 2.56 -5.71
CA PRO A 136 30.36 3.79 -6.22
C PRO A 136 30.91 3.67 -7.64
N ARG A 137 31.07 2.45 -8.16
CA ARG A 137 31.52 2.15 -9.53
C ARG A 137 30.38 2.24 -10.54
N GLU A 138 29.13 2.06 -10.12
CA GLU A 138 27.96 2.09 -11.00
C GLU A 138 27.15 3.38 -10.84
N GLN A 139 26.94 3.81 -9.60
CA GLN A 139 26.14 4.99 -9.28
C GLN A 139 27.00 6.24 -9.12
N LYS A 140 26.39 7.40 -9.38
CA LYS A 140 27.00 8.70 -9.14
C LYS A 140 27.27 8.86 -7.66
N TYR A 141 28.55 8.98 -7.33
CA TYR A 141 29.04 9.05 -5.97
C TYR A 141 30.06 10.19 -5.85
N TYR A 142 29.94 10.96 -4.77
CA TYR A 142 30.87 12.02 -4.41
C TYR A 142 31.78 11.53 -3.28
N PRO A 143 33.10 11.43 -3.52
CA PRO A 143 34.06 11.08 -2.49
C PRO A 143 34.29 12.25 -1.52
N LYS A 144 34.93 11.94 -0.39
CA LYS A 144 35.46 12.95 0.54
C LYS A 144 36.31 14.00 -0.18
N GLY A 145 36.25 15.24 0.28
CA GLY A 145 36.92 16.39 -0.32
C GLY A 145 36.19 17.02 -1.51
N THR A 146 35.05 16.44 -1.96
CA THR A 146 34.21 17.06 -3.01
C THR A 146 33.59 18.38 -2.52
N TYR A 147 33.07 18.39 -1.29
CA TYR A 147 32.41 19.55 -0.71
C TYR A 147 33.41 20.40 0.07
N ARG A 148 33.64 21.64 -0.36
CA ARG A 148 34.61 22.54 0.29
C ARG A 148 34.22 22.93 1.72
N SER A 149 32.92 23.02 1.99
CA SER A 149 32.39 23.35 3.32
C SER A 149 32.45 22.19 4.30
N ASP A 150 32.57 20.95 3.81
CA ASP A 150 32.64 19.74 4.61
C ASP A 150 33.44 18.66 3.86
N SER A 151 34.73 18.57 4.16
CA SER A 151 35.64 17.64 3.48
C SER A 151 35.36 16.17 3.81
N GLU A 152 34.66 15.88 4.90
CA GLU A 152 34.35 14.52 5.31
C GLU A 152 33.07 13.98 4.67
N LEU A 153 32.27 14.85 4.06
CA LEU A 153 31.02 14.50 3.41
C LEU A 153 31.28 13.67 2.13
N GLU A 154 30.70 12.47 2.11
CA GLU A 154 30.73 11.56 0.97
C GLU A 154 29.39 10.83 0.82
N GLY A 155 29.02 10.48 -0.42
CA GLY A 155 27.76 9.78 -0.62
C GLY A 155 27.30 9.64 -2.07
N PHE A 156 26.19 8.94 -2.24
CA PHE A 156 25.54 8.72 -3.52
C PHE A 156 24.53 9.81 -3.81
N ILE A 157 24.43 10.23 -5.07
CA ILE A 157 23.40 11.15 -5.54
C ILE A 157 22.20 10.36 -6.05
N VAL A 158 21.09 10.57 -5.37
CA VAL A 158 19.84 9.86 -5.60
C VAL A 158 18.66 10.83 -5.53
N PHE A 159 17.49 10.42 -5.99
CA PHE A 159 16.28 11.23 -5.98
C PHE A 159 15.13 10.45 -5.33
N VAL A 160 14.14 11.16 -4.77
CA VAL A 160 12.97 10.53 -4.15
C VAL A 160 11.95 10.37 -5.26
N GLN A 161 11.42 9.16 -5.46
CA GLN A 161 10.50 8.88 -6.57
C GLN A 161 9.32 9.85 -6.59
N ALA A 162 8.67 10.09 -5.44
CA ALA A 162 7.53 11.02 -5.33
C ALA A 162 7.85 12.46 -5.81
N PHE A 163 9.03 12.99 -5.48
CA PHE A 163 9.43 14.33 -5.90
C PHE A 163 9.78 14.36 -7.39
N HIS A 164 10.42 13.30 -7.89
CA HIS A 164 10.73 13.18 -9.31
C HIS A 164 9.47 13.02 -10.16
N ASP A 165 8.46 12.27 -9.69
CA ASP A 165 7.17 12.13 -10.37
C ASP A 165 6.45 13.47 -10.51
N LEU A 166 6.42 14.27 -9.44
CA LEU A 166 5.84 15.62 -9.47
C LEU A 166 6.67 16.59 -10.30
N HIS A 167 8.00 16.47 -10.29
CA HIS A 167 8.88 17.22 -11.19
C HIS A 167 8.55 16.92 -12.66
N CYS A 168 8.47 15.64 -13.05
CA CYS A 168 8.09 15.25 -14.39
C CYS A 168 6.69 15.77 -14.77
N LEU A 169 5.72 15.71 -13.86
CA LEU A 169 4.38 16.24 -14.10
C LEU A 169 4.39 17.77 -14.31
N ASP A 170 5.19 18.51 -13.55
CA ASP A 170 5.36 19.96 -13.71
C ASP A 170 6.07 20.32 -15.02
N GLU A 171 7.07 19.54 -15.45
CA GLU A 171 7.70 19.71 -16.77
C GLU A 171 6.70 19.43 -17.90
N LEU A 172 5.88 18.38 -17.78
CA LEU A 172 4.78 18.12 -18.71
C LEU A 172 3.80 19.30 -18.73
N ARG A 173 3.37 19.79 -17.55
CA ARG A 173 2.50 20.97 -17.42
C ARG A 173 3.04 22.18 -18.18
N LYS A 174 4.32 22.52 -18.01
CA LYS A 174 4.96 23.65 -18.70
C LYS A 174 5.08 23.39 -20.21
N ALA A 175 5.24 22.14 -20.61
CA ALA A 175 5.31 21.73 -22.01
C ALA A 175 3.93 21.67 -22.72
N LEU A 176 2.81 21.72 -21.99
CA LEU A 176 1.44 21.54 -22.53
C LEU A 176 0.95 22.62 -23.51
N TYR A 177 1.76 23.59 -23.92
CA TYR A 177 1.22 24.81 -24.53
C TYR A 177 0.62 24.69 -25.95
N PHE A 178 0.77 23.56 -26.66
CA PHE A 178 0.00 23.30 -27.89
C PHE A 178 0.31 21.98 -28.61
N ASN A 179 -0.60 21.03 -28.51
CA ASN A 179 -0.63 19.90 -29.42
C ASN A 179 -1.48 20.18 -30.70
N LYS A 180 -2.00 21.40 -30.86
CA LYS A 180 -2.94 21.75 -31.94
C LYS A 180 -2.43 21.47 -33.36
N PRO A 181 -1.17 21.74 -33.78
CA PRO A 181 -0.78 21.53 -35.19
C PRO A 181 -0.76 20.06 -35.63
N TYR A 182 -0.32 19.15 -34.75
CA TYR A 182 -0.26 17.72 -35.04
C TYR A 182 -1.62 17.04 -34.82
N TYR A 183 -2.39 17.46 -33.83
CA TYR A 183 -3.72 16.88 -33.60
C TYR A 183 -4.78 17.45 -34.56
N ARG A 184 -4.53 18.63 -35.18
CA ARG A 184 -5.35 19.23 -36.26
C ARG A 184 -5.59 18.31 -37.46
N GLN A 185 -4.64 17.42 -37.76
CA GLN A 185 -4.75 16.53 -38.91
C GLN A 185 -5.77 15.39 -38.69
N TYR A 186 -6.21 15.18 -37.45
CA TYR A 186 -7.22 14.21 -37.07
C TYR A 186 -8.61 14.86 -36.89
N GLU A 187 -8.78 16.13 -37.29
CA GLU A 187 -9.96 16.91 -36.96
C GLU A 187 -11.10 16.82 -37.99
N ASP A 188 -12.10 16.01 -37.64
CA ASP A 188 -13.50 16.47 -37.64
C ASP A 188 -13.83 17.08 -36.24
N ASP A 189 -12.96 17.95 -35.74
CA ASP A 189 -12.88 18.39 -34.32
C ASP A 189 -13.61 19.72 -34.05
N ASN A 190 -14.61 20.01 -34.88
CA ASN A 190 -15.55 21.12 -34.68
C ASN A 190 -16.49 20.90 -33.47
N LEU A 191 -16.38 19.75 -32.80
CA LEU A 191 -17.32 19.31 -31.75
C LEU A 191 -16.95 19.79 -30.34
N VAL A 192 -15.73 20.28 -30.08
CA VAL A 192 -15.31 20.71 -28.73
C VAL A 192 -14.70 22.12 -28.74
N PRO A 193 -15.20 23.06 -27.93
CA PRO A 193 -14.58 24.38 -27.78
C PRO A 193 -13.16 24.33 -27.18
N GLU A 194 -12.30 25.27 -27.57
CA GLU A 194 -10.91 25.36 -27.07
C GLU A 194 -10.85 25.51 -25.54
N TRP A 195 -11.75 26.32 -24.96
CA TRP A 195 -11.84 26.50 -23.51
C TRP A 195 -12.09 25.18 -22.77
N PHE A 196 -12.92 24.29 -23.34
CA PHE A 196 -13.22 23.00 -22.74
C PHE A 196 -11.99 22.09 -22.76
N ARG A 197 -11.26 22.05 -23.89
CA ARG A 197 -10.03 21.23 -23.98
C ARG A 197 -8.98 21.66 -22.97
N VAL A 198 -8.71 22.97 -22.89
CA VAL A 198 -7.74 23.53 -21.94
C VAL A 198 -8.12 23.15 -20.51
N SER A 199 -9.39 23.33 -20.16
CA SER A 199 -9.85 23.00 -18.83
C SER A 199 -9.88 21.50 -18.54
N HIS A 200 -10.18 20.68 -19.54
CA HIS A 200 -10.16 19.22 -19.41
C HIS A 200 -8.75 18.72 -19.10
N ILE A 201 -7.76 19.19 -19.86
CA ILE A 201 -6.35 18.85 -19.66
C ILE A 201 -5.86 19.32 -18.29
N ASN A 202 -6.21 20.54 -17.90
CA ASN A 202 -5.76 21.12 -16.63
C ASN A 202 -6.28 20.36 -15.41
N HIS A 203 -7.57 19.99 -15.39
CA HIS A 203 -8.08 19.20 -14.26
C HIS A 203 -7.55 17.76 -14.29
N CYS A 204 -7.32 17.18 -15.46
CA CYS A 204 -6.71 15.85 -15.59
C CYS A 204 -5.30 15.86 -14.98
N LEU A 205 -4.53 16.90 -15.27
CA LEU A 205 -3.21 17.11 -14.71
C LEU A 205 -3.26 17.24 -13.17
N ASP A 206 -4.26 17.92 -12.65
CA ASP A 206 -4.47 18.09 -11.22
C ASP A 206 -4.88 16.79 -10.52
N ASN A 207 -5.74 15.98 -11.15
CA ASN A 207 -6.10 14.65 -10.67
C ASN A 207 -4.88 13.70 -10.62
N ILE A 208 -4.02 13.75 -11.64
CA ILE A 208 -2.77 12.98 -11.64
C ILE A 208 -1.85 13.48 -10.52
N ARG A 209 -1.71 14.79 -10.31
CA ARG A 209 -0.93 15.37 -9.20
C ARG A 209 -1.40 14.80 -7.86
N GLU A 210 -2.70 14.79 -7.58
CA GLU A 210 -3.24 14.26 -6.32
C GLU A 210 -3.03 12.76 -6.17
N THR A 211 -3.21 12.01 -7.26
CA THR A 211 -2.93 10.57 -7.28
C THR A 211 -1.47 10.29 -6.94
N LEU A 212 -0.52 11.03 -7.53
CA LEU A 212 0.91 10.92 -7.23
C LEU A 212 1.23 11.33 -5.78
N MET A 213 0.58 12.36 -5.24
CA MET A 213 0.76 12.78 -3.84
C MET A 213 0.17 11.79 -2.83
N CYS A 214 -0.90 11.07 -3.18
CA CYS A 214 -1.47 10.04 -2.32
C CYS A 214 -0.66 8.74 -2.35
N ALA A 215 -0.15 8.36 -3.52
CA ALA A 215 0.77 7.24 -3.64
C ALA A 215 2.12 7.53 -2.98
N ALA A 216 2.66 8.74 -3.19
CA ALA A 216 3.91 9.28 -2.66
C ALA A 216 5.00 8.20 -2.47
N ASP A 217 5.51 7.64 -3.58
CA ASP A 217 6.57 6.64 -3.51
C ASP A 217 7.85 7.25 -2.90
N ILE A 218 8.13 6.87 -1.65
CA ILE A 218 9.32 7.32 -0.91
C ILE A 218 10.57 6.50 -1.24
N GLY A 219 10.46 5.56 -2.19
CA GLY A 219 11.57 4.87 -2.81
C GLY A 219 12.57 5.84 -3.44
N VAL A 220 13.77 5.31 -3.69
CA VAL A 220 14.93 6.11 -4.07
C VAL A 220 15.44 5.66 -5.41
N ILE A 221 15.63 6.63 -6.32
CA ILE A 221 16.13 6.39 -7.66
C ILE A 221 17.55 6.91 -7.81
N PRO A 222 18.55 6.03 -8.02
CA PRO A 222 19.92 6.46 -8.10
C PRO A 222 20.26 7.07 -9.45
N THR A 223 21.26 7.94 -9.44
CA THR A 223 21.91 8.37 -10.68
C THR A 223 23.02 7.38 -11.05
N VAL A 224 23.21 7.10 -12.32
CA VAL A 224 24.29 6.24 -12.83
C VAL A 224 25.16 6.97 -13.84
N TRP A 225 26.43 6.59 -13.91
CA TRP A 225 27.35 7.16 -14.89
C TRP A 225 26.99 6.70 -16.31
N THR A 226 26.90 7.64 -17.24
CA THR A 226 26.69 7.39 -18.68
C THR A 226 27.86 7.89 -19.53
N GLY A 227 28.89 8.44 -18.90
CA GLY A 227 30.15 8.86 -19.49
C GLY A 227 31.08 9.43 -18.43
N SER A 228 32.29 9.84 -18.81
CA SER A 228 33.30 10.38 -17.88
C SER A 228 32.83 11.63 -17.11
N HIS A 229 31.92 12.40 -17.70
CA HIS A 229 31.35 13.61 -17.12
C HIS A 229 29.81 13.63 -17.14
N ASN A 230 29.19 12.50 -17.54
CA ASN A 230 27.75 12.41 -17.75
C ASN A 230 27.13 11.37 -16.82
N SER A 231 25.92 11.66 -16.37
CA SER A 231 25.14 10.76 -15.50
C SER A 231 23.65 10.90 -15.80
N SER A 232 22.88 9.83 -15.65
CA SER A 232 21.42 9.85 -15.81
C SER A 232 20.73 9.19 -14.63
N ILE A 233 19.49 9.58 -14.36
CA ILE A 233 18.64 8.90 -13.39
C ILE A 233 18.33 7.49 -13.92
N ARG A 234 18.44 6.48 -13.06
CA ARG A 234 18.04 5.11 -13.35
C ARG A 234 16.65 4.86 -12.76
N PHE A 235 15.64 4.80 -13.62
CA PHE A 235 14.25 4.49 -13.26
C PHE A 235 13.96 3.01 -13.04
N SER A 236 14.88 2.11 -13.41
CA SER A 236 14.67 0.66 -13.37
C SER A 236 14.78 0.05 -11.96
N ASN A 237 14.21 0.72 -10.96
CA ASN A 237 14.18 0.23 -9.58
C ASN A 237 12.97 -0.68 -9.41
N LYS A 238 12.99 -1.56 -8.40
CA LYS A 238 11.84 -2.42 -8.14
C LYS A 238 10.76 -1.61 -7.44
N HIS A 239 9.55 -1.60 -7.97
CA HIS A 239 8.41 -1.02 -7.28
C HIS A 239 7.49 -2.14 -6.82
N GLN A 240 6.70 -1.84 -5.79
CA GLN A 240 5.57 -2.68 -5.44
C GLN A 240 4.31 -2.07 -6.03
N CYS A 241 3.70 -2.79 -6.95
CA CYS A 241 2.53 -2.33 -7.68
C CYS A 241 1.41 -3.36 -7.58
N ASN A 242 0.18 -2.91 -7.75
CA ASN A 242 -0.90 -3.83 -8.09
C ASN A 242 -0.60 -4.50 -9.44
N SER A 243 -0.92 -5.79 -9.57
CA SER A 243 -0.74 -6.51 -10.83
C SER A 243 -1.66 -5.92 -11.89
N TYR A 244 -1.06 -5.27 -12.88
CA TYR A 244 -1.82 -4.65 -13.98
C TYR A 244 -2.48 -5.72 -14.85
N ASP A 245 -1.79 -6.82 -15.13
CA ASP A 245 -2.35 -7.95 -15.88
C ASP A 245 -3.58 -8.51 -15.18
N SER A 246 -3.53 -8.68 -13.85
CA SER A 246 -4.69 -9.18 -13.10
C SER A 246 -5.88 -8.21 -13.13
N LEU A 247 -5.63 -6.90 -13.15
CA LEU A 247 -6.68 -5.88 -13.32
C LEU A 247 -7.30 -5.98 -14.72
N LEU A 248 -6.48 -6.12 -15.77
CA LEU A 248 -6.95 -6.27 -17.14
C LEU A 248 -7.76 -7.55 -17.33
N GLU A 249 -7.28 -8.67 -16.82
CA GLU A 249 -7.97 -9.96 -16.85
C GLU A 249 -9.32 -9.89 -16.14
N TRP A 250 -9.37 -9.27 -14.96
CA TRP A 250 -10.63 -9.04 -14.25
C TRP A 250 -11.61 -8.21 -15.09
N LYS A 251 -11.16 -7.10 -15.69
CA LYS A 251 -12.02 -6.22 -16.51
C LYS A 251 -12.53 -6.95 -17.74
N ALA A 252 -11.66 -7.68 -18.44
CA ALA A 252 -12.03 -8.46 -19.62
C ALA A 252 -13.09 -9.54 -19.28
N LYS A 253 -12.93 -10.22 -18.15
CA LYS A 253 -13.94 -11.17 -17.66
C LYS A 253 -15.26 -10.47 -17.35
N TRP A 254 -15.21 -9.35 -16.64
CA TRP A 254 -16.42 -8.58 -16.34
C TRP A 254 -17.15 -8.16 -17.62
N ASP A 255 -16.44 -7.68 -18.65
CA ASP A 255 -17.05 -7.31 -19.93
C ASP A 255 -17.70 -8.50 -20.64
N ALA A 256 -17.04 -9.66 -20.63
CA ALA A 256 -17.58 -10.89 -21.22
C ALA A 256 -18.87 -11.36 -20.51
N ASP A 257 -18.93 -11.19 -19.18
CA ASP A 257 -20.10 -11.52 -18.36
C ASP A 257 -21.23 -10.48 -18.48
N HIS A 258 -20.94 -9.26 -18.99
CA HIS A 258 -21.89 -8.14 -19.10
C HIS A 258 -21.96 -7.55 -20.53
N PRO A 259 -22.28 -8.36 -21.56
CA PRO A 259 -22.21 -7.93 -22.96
C PRO A 259 -23.18 -6.81 -23.33
N ALA A 260 -24.28 -6.65 -22.57
CA ALA A 260 -25.26 -5.58 -22.76
C ALA A 260 -24.67 -4.20 -22.39
N PHE A 261 -23.77 -4.12 -21.40
CA PHE A 261 -23.16 -2.85 -21.00
C PHE A 261 -22.40 -2.20 -22.15
N ALA A 262 -21.65 -2.97 -22.95
CA ALA A 262 -20.92 -2.43 -24.09
C ALA A 262 -21.80 -2.11 -25.32
N LYS A 263 -22.95 -2.78 -25.46
CA LYS A 263 -23.76 -2.75 -26.70
C LYS A 263 -25.03 -1.91 -26.59
N GLU A 264 -25.55 -1.73 -25.39
CA GLU A 264 -26.90 -1.18 -25.16
C GLU A 264 -26.86 0.12 -24.34
N LEU A 265 -25.68 0.72 -24.14
CA LEU A 265 -25.57 2.04 -23.51
C LEU A 265 -26.26 3.08 -24.41
N PRO A 266 -27.36 3.72 -23.94
CA PRO A 266 -28.02 4.74 -24.73
C PRO A 266 -27.15 6.00 -24.79
N GLU A 267 -27.09 6.64 -25.97
CA GLU A 267 -26.34 7.91 -26.16
C GLU A 267 -26.84 9.03 -25.26
N GLN A 268 -28.11 8.97 -24.82
CA GLN A 268 -28.73 9.94 -23.92
C GLN A 268 -29.49 9.20 -22.84
N PHE A 269 -29.04 9.36 -21.58
CA PHE A 269 -29.69 8.83 -20.40
C PHE A 269 -30.20 9.99 -19.55
N GLN A 270 -31.51 10.03 -19.26
CA GLN A 270 -32.08 11.04 -18.37
C GLN A 270 -31.83 10.64 -16.91
N ALA A 271 -31.43 11.62 -16.10
CA ALA A 271 -31.34 11.43 -14.67
C ALA A 271 -32.73 11.10 -14.08
N PRO A 272 -32.82 10.24 -13.05
CA PRO A 272 -34.09 9.95 -12.41
C PRO A 272 -34.69 11.21 -11.74
N PRO A 273 -36.02 11.28 -11.54
CA PRO A 273 -36.68 12.48 -11.01
C PRO A 273 -36.22 12.91 -9.61
N ASP A 274 -35.70 11.98 -8.82
CA ASP A 274 -35.16 12.17 -7.48
C ASP A 274 -33.63 12.33 -7.47
N ALA A 275 -33.00 12.48 -8.63
CA ALA A 275 -31.58 12.74 -8.72
C ALA A 275 -31.20 13.99 -7.93
N VAL A 276 -30.23 13.84 -7.04
CA VAL A 276 -29.60 14.98 -6.39
C VAL A 276 -28.67 15.64 -7.40
N PHE A 277 -29.08 16.80 -7.91
CA PHE A 277 -28.23 17.60 -8.78
C PHE A 277 -27.27 18.42 -7.93
N HIS A 278 -26.01 18.27 -8.27
CA HIS A 278 -24.88 18.86 -7.58
C HIS A 278 -24.47 20.14 -8.33
N ASP A 279 -24.75 21.33 -7.80
CA ASP A 279 -24.44 22.61 -8.46
C ASP A 279 -22.92 22.77 -8.62
N PRO A 280 -22.36 22.78 -9.84
CA PRO A 280 -20.93 22.91 -10.05
C PRO A 280 -20.22 24.10 -9.44
N ASN A 281 -20.95 25.13 -9.01
CA ASN A 281 -20.36 26.30 -8.35
C ASN A 281 -20.11 26.10 -6.85
N GLU A 282 -20.74 25.12 -6.18
CA GLU A 282 -20.57 24.86 -4.74
C GLU A 282 -19.29 24.08 -4.38
N TRP A 283 -18.50 23.68 -5.38
CA TRP A 283 -17.32 22.80 -5.25
C TRP A 283 -16.00 23.56 -5.35
N VAL A 284 -16.08 24.88 -5.44
CA VAL A 284 -14.94 25.79 -5.49
C VAL A 284 -14.62 26.22 -4.06
N VAL A 285 -13.79 25.44 -3.37
CA VAL A 285 -13.15 25.82 -2.09
C VAL A 285 -11.65 25.66 -2.22
#